data_AF-A0A1H0M9E8-F1
#
_entry.id   AF-A0A1H0M9E8-F1
#
_cell.length_a   1.000
_cell.length_b   1.000
_cell.length_c   1.000
_cell.angle_alpha   90.00
_cell.angle_beta   90.00
_cell.angle_gamma   90.00
#
_symmetry.space_group_name_H-M   'P 1'
#
loop_
_entity.id
_entity.type
_entity.pdbx_description
1 polymer ?
#
loop_
_entity_poly.entity_id
_entity_poly.type
_entity_poly.pdbx_seq_one_letter_code
_entity_poly.pdbx_strand_id
1 'polypeptide(L)'
;MSYVPFDVDHYERQEELSDLERTILSNRRYRSDWAYLQSSVPRLVIPLIDLVAHAGVSDRLAVSSVSVILWHVSRTDIPYWSWSEMQWLALLDTQAGSRPYLAAVAYHMGGFRTPQRITKFRQSAIYASFIFGHKIFKDELTRLSTVLKSLGYTARHLEKFLSGVLGALMLENGDPRLETFTEGLLIKGQGHRSVGIARLVGKVSHGLAALGILDKPLRKRG
;
A
#
# COMPACT_ATOMS: atom_id res chain seq x y z
N MET A 1 13.47 12.19 9.15
CA MET A 1 13.10 10.98 9.93
C MET A 1 13.39 9.77 9.07
N SER A 2 13.98 8.72 9.65
CA SER A 2 14.17 7.44 8.96
C SER A 2 12.82 6.73 8.79
N TYR A 3 12.49 6.33 7.58
CA TYR A 3 11.35 5.45 7.30
C TYR A 3 11.53 4.13 8.06
N VAL A 4 10.48 3.70 8.77
CA VAL A 4 10.42 2.40 9.43
C VAL A 4 9.37 1.56 8.69
N PRO A 5 9.79 0.50 7.96
CA PRO A 5 8.85 -0.43 7.34
C PRO A 5 7.93 -1.06 8.37
N PHE A 6 6.73 -1.46 7.93
CA PHE A 6 5.87 -2.30 8.75
C PHE A 6 6.56 -3.66 8.96
N ASP A 7 6.96 -3.94 10.21
CA ASP A 7 7.58 -5.20 10.57
C ASP A 7 6.50 -6.27 10.71
N VAL A 8 6.49 -7.20 9.77
CA VAL A 8 5.55 -8.31 9.75
C VAL A 8 6.07 -9.49 10.58
N ASP A 9 7.37 -9.57 10.79
CA ASP A 9 8.04 -10.76 11.34
C ASP A 9 7.95 -10.86 12.87
N HIS A 10 7.54 -9.78 13.55
CA HIS A 10 7.22 -9.83 14.98
C HIS A 10 5.86 -10.48 15.31
N TYR A 11 5.04 -10.80 14.32
CA TYR A 11 3.73 -11.44 14.53
C TYR A 11 3.83 -12.95 14.38
N GLU A 12 3.13 -13.67 15.24
CA GLU A 12 2.96 -15.11 15.13
C GLU A 12 2.03 -15.48 13.96
N ARG A 13 2.54 -16.26 13.00
CA ARG A 13 1.86 -16.65 11.76
C ARG A 13 1.76 -18.17 11.59
N GLN A 14 1.20 -18.88 12.57
CA GLN A 14 0.94 -20.32 12.44
C GLN A 14 0.01 -20.61 11.26
N GLU A 15 0.23 -21.73 10.57
CA GLU A 15 -0.52 -22.12 9.37
C GLU A 15 -1.95 -22.57 9.67
N GLU A 16 -2.22 -23.00 10.90
CA GLU A 16 -3.51 -23.51 11.32
C GLU A 16 -4.26 -22.54 12.26
N LEU A 17 -5.58 -22.65 12.25
CA LEU A 17 -6.46 -21.98 13.21
C LEU A 17 -6.71 -22.88 14.42
N SER A 18 -6.60 -22.31 15.61
CA SER A 18 -7.02 -22.96 16.85
C SER A 18 -8.53 -23.17 16.92
N ASP A 19 -8.97 -24.12 17.74
CA ASP A 19 -10.41 -24.38 17.98
C ASP A 19 -11.16 -23.15 18.50
N LEU A 20 -10.48 -22.35 19.32
CA LEU A 20 -11.02 -21.09 19.84
C LEU A 20 -11.26 -20.09 18.70
N GLU A 21 -10.28 -19.91 17.81
CA GLU A 21 -10.40 -19.02 16.64
C GLU A 21 -11.54 -19.47 15.73
N ARG A 22 -11.62 -20.77 15.40
CA ARG A 22 -12.71 -21.34 14.60
C ARG A 22 -14.08 -21.06 15.21
N THR A 23 -14.22 -21.30 16.52
CA THR A 23 -15.46 -21.07 17.27
C THR A 23 -15.88 -19.61 17.22
N ILE A 24 -14.95 -18.69 17.50
CA ILE A 24 -15.23 -17.25 17.50
C ILE A 24 -15.60 -16.76 16.10
N LEU A 25 -14.84 -17.16 15.08
CA LEU A 25 -15.05 -16.73 13.70
C LEU A 25 -16.34 -17.27 13.09
N SER A 26 -16.83 -18.44 13.54
CA SER A 26 -18.13 -18.98 13.11
C SER A 26 -19.30 -18.02 13.44
N ASN A 27 -19.17 -17.22 14.50
CA ASN A 27 -20.20 -16.28 14.94
C ASN A 27 -20.03 -14.91 14.26
N ARG A 28 -21.02 -14.53 13.44
CA ARG A 28 -21.02 -13.25 12.73
C ARG A 28 -20.96 -12.03 13.67
N ARG A 29 -21.58 -12.08 14.85
CA ARG A 29 -21.59 -10.94 15.78
C ARG A 29 -20.20 -10.66 16.32
N TYR A 30 -19.46 -11.70 16.70
CA TYR A 30 -18.10 -11.56 17.22
C TYR A 30 -17.10 -11.06 16.18
N ARG A 31 -17.27 -11.41 14.90
CA ARG A 31 -16.39 -10.91 13.80
C ARG A 31 -16.42 -9.40 13.57
N SER A 32 -17.36 -8.68 14.18
CA SER A 32 -17.49 -7.22 14.07
C SER A 32 -17.25 -6.51 15.41
N ASP A 33 -16.99 -7.24 16.49
CA ASP A 33 -16.66 -6.69 17.80
C ASP A 33 -15.14 -6.62 17.96
N TRP A 34 -14.57 -5.46 17.66
CA TRP A 34 -13.12 -5.30 17.61
C TRP A 34 -12.43 -5.49 18.95
N ALA A 35 -13.05 -4.98 20.03
CA ALA A 35 -12.54 -5.11 21.39
C ALA A 35 -12.54 -6.58 21.83
N TYR A 36 -13.64 -7.29 21.55
CA TYR A 36 -13.71 -8.73 21.83
C TYR A 36 -12.71 -9.54 21.00
N LEU A 37 -12.52 -9.20 19.73
CA LEU A 37 -11.56 -9.87 18.86
C LEU A 37 -10.11 -9.66 19.33
N GLN A 38 -9.77 -8.45 19.79
CA GLN A 38 -8.46 -8.14 20.36
C GLN A 38 -8.15 -8.99 21.59
N SER A 39 -9.13 -9.20 22.48
CA SER A 39 -8.92 -9.99 23.69
C SER A 39 -8.91 -11.50 23.43
N SER A 40 -9.68 -11.96 22.44
CA SER A 40 -10.02 -13.37 22.30
C SER A 40 -9.29 -14.09 21.17
N VAL A 41 -8.93 -13.37 20.10
CA VAL A 41 -8.15 -13.89 18.95
C VAL A 41 -7.05 -12.90 18.55
N PRO A 42 -6.20 -12.46 19.50
CA PRO A 42 -5.21 -11.40 19.27
C PRO A 42 -4.29 -11.69 18.08
N ARG A 43 -3.89 -12.96 17.92
CA ARG A 43 -3.01 -13.43 16.84
C ARG A 43 -3.52 -13.07 15.44
N LEU A 44 -4.83 -13.20 15.19
CA LEU A 44 -5.43 -12.89 13.90
C LEU A 44 -5.72 -11.41 13.68
N VAL A 45 -5.83 -10.62 14.75
CA VAL A 45 -6.44 -9.29 14.68
C VAL A 45 -5.45 -8.17 15.01
N ILE A 46 -4.51 -8.38 15.92
CA ILE A 46 -3.46 -7.39 16.22
C ILE A 46 -2.67 -6.99 14.97
N PRO A 47 -2.21 -7.90 14.09
CA PRO A 47 -1.46 -7.49 12.89
C PRO A 47 -2.28 -6.59 11.96
N LEU A 48 -3.60 -6.81 11.90
CA LEU A 48 -4.51 -5.98 11.11
C LEU A 48 -4.66 -4.59 11.76
N ILE A 49 -4.85 -4.53 13.08
CA ILE A 49 -5.00 -3.27 13.82
C ILE A 49 -3.74 -2.41 13.74
N ASP A 50 -2.59 -3.01 13.96
CA ASP A 50 -1.32 -2.28 13.91
C ASP A 50 -1.06 -1.74 12.49
N LEU A 51 -1.49 -2.48 11.46
CA LEU A 51 -1.44 -1.99 10.08
C LEU A 51 -2.39 -0.81 9.86
N VAL A 52 -3.55 -0.73 10.51
CA VAL A 52 -4.44 0.43 10.45
C VAL A 52 -3.73 1.69 10.95
N ALA A 53 -3.06 1.57 12.09
CA ALA A 53 -2.28 2.66 12.68
C ALA A 53 -1.12 3.08 11.75
N HIS A 54 -0.39 2.10 11.20
CA HIS A 54 0.69 2.35 10.24
C HIS A 54 0.20 3.04 8.95
N ALA A 55 -0.92 2.55 8.39
CA ALA A 55 -1.52 3.05 7.16
C ALA A 55 -2.28 4.37 7.34
N GLY A 56 -2.57 4.78 8.59
CA GLY A 56 -3.34 5.99 8.90
C GLY A 56 -4.79 5.92 8.43
N VAL A 57 -5.39 4.72 8.46
CA VAL A 57 -6.76 4.48 8.00
C VAL A 57 -7.75 4.77 9.13
N SER A 58 -8.95 5.25 8.81
CA SER A 58 -9.98 5.43 9.83
C SER A 58 -10.52 4.08 10.31
N ASP A 59 -10.81 3.99 11.62
CA ASP A 59 -11.36 2.80 12.27
C ASP A 59 -12.60 2.25 11.55
N ARG A 60 -13.48 3.14 11.08
CA ARG A 60 -14.68 2.74 10.33
C ARG A 60 -14.35 1.92 9.07
N LEU A 61 -13.35 2.35 8.30
CA LEU A 61 -12.92 1.62 7.10
C LEU A 61 -12.19 0.33 7.46
N ALA A 62 -11.36 0.39 8.52
CA ALA A 62 -10.63 -0.76 9.04
C ALA A 62 -11.58 -1.88 9.49
N VAL A 63 -12.54 -1.60 10.37
CA VAL A 63 -13.49 -2.58 10.92
C VAL A 63 -14.19 -3.35 9.80
N SER A 64 -14.72 -2.65 8.80
CA SER A 64 -15.41 -3.31 7.67
C SER A 64 -14.49 -4.24 6.88
N SER A 65 -13.23 -3.84 6.68
CA SER A 65 -12.25 -4.61 5.92
C SER A 65 -11.72 -5.81 6.72
N VAL A 66 -11.49 -5.63 8.02
CA VAL A 66 -11.11 -6.71 8.95
C VAL A 66 -12.22 -7.76 9.01
N SER A 67 -13.48 -7.37 9.17
CA SER A 67 -14.59 -8.32 9.18
C SER A 67 -14.69 -9.14 7.89
N VAL A 68 -14.33 -8.55 6.74
CA VAL A 68 -14.28 -9.26 5.44
C VAL A 68 -13.17 -10.30 5.42
N ILE A 69 -11.96 -9.95 5.87
CA ILE A 69 -10.85 -10.92 5.99
C ILE A 69 -11.25 -12.06 6.91
N LEU A 70 -11.74 -11.75 8.11
CA LEU A 70 -12.13 -12.73 9.12
C LEU A 70 -13.30 -13.62 8.65
N TRP A 71 -14.21 -13.08 7.84
CA TRP A 71 -15.23 -13.88 7.18
C TRP A 71 -14.61 -14.90 6.21
N HIS A 72 -13.67 -14.48 5.37
CA HIS A 72 -12.99 -15.40 4.48
C HIS A 72 -12.20 -16.47 5.24
N VAL A 73 -11.47 -16.10 6.29
CA VAL A 73 -10.78 -17.05 7.19
C VAL A 73 -11.77 -18.07 7.75
N SER A 74 -12.94 -17.64 8.22
CA SER A 74 -14.00 -18.53 8.73
C SER A 74 -14.57 -19.50 7.69
N ARG A 75 -14.47 -19.15 6.40
CA ARG A 75 -15.06 -19.91 5.28
C ARG A 75 -14.06 -20.88 4.67
N THR A 76 -12.79 -20.51 4.62
CA THR A 76 -11.73 -21.33 4.02
C THR A 76 -10.97 -22.14 5.05
N ASP A 77 -11.06 -21.78 6.33
CA ASP A 77 -10.26 -22.36 7.41
C ASP A 77 -8.75 -22.18 7.22
N ILE A 78 -8.38 -21.14 6.45
CA ILE A 78 -7.00 -20.80 6.12
C ILE A 78 -6.74 -19.39 6.63
N PRO A 79 -5.72 -19.16 7.48
CA PRO A 79 -5.38 -17.81 7.92
C PRO A 79 -4.89 -16.95 6.74
N TYR A 80 -5.13 -15.65 6.82
CA TYR A 80 -4.93 -14.75 5.68
C TYR A 80 -3.48 -14.59 5.23
N TRP A 81 -2.50 -14.82 6.11
CA TRP A 81 -1.09 -14.83 5.73
C TRP A 81 -0.68 -16.07 4.92
N SER A 82 -1.49 -17.13 4.92
CA SER A 82 -1.26 -18.34 4.11
C SER A 82 -2.09 -18.35 2.81
N TRP A 83 -2.79 -17.26 2.49
CA TRP A 83 -3.55 -17.17 1.24
C TRP A 83 -2.62 -17.00 0.04
N SER A 84 -2.97 -17.70 -1.04
CA SER A 84 -2.37 -17.51 -2.36
C SER A 84 -2.69 -16.13 -2.95
N GLU A 85 -1.87 -15.70 -3.92
CA GLU A 85 -2.13 -14.47 -4.69
C GLU A 85 -3.54 -14.48 -5.34
N MET A 86 -4.01 -15.63 -5.81
CA MET A 86 -5.36 -15.74 -6.41
C MET A 86 -6.47 -15.50 -5.39
N GLN A 87 -6.31 -15.96 -4.15
CA GLN A 87 -7.28 -15.70 -3.07
C GLN A 87 -7.32 -14.22 -2.71
N TRP A 88 -6.15 -13.55 -2.64
CA TRP A 88 -6.08 -12.11 -2.42
C TRP A 88 -6.71 -11.32 -3.56
N LEU A 89 -6.42 -11.66 -4.81
CA LEU A 89 -7.02 -11.00 -5.98
C LEU A 89 -8.55 -11.17 -6.00
N ALA A 90 -9.05 -12.39 -5.71
CA ALA A 90 -10.48 -12.64 -5.62
C ALA A 90 -11.15 -11.76 -4.55
N LEU A 91 -10.52 -11.63 -3.37
CA LEU A 91 -11.02 -10.75 -2.31
C LEU A 91 -10.99 -9.28 -2.72
N LEU A 92 -9.89 -8.83 -3.33
CA LEU A 92 -9.70 -7.44 -3.77
C LEU A 92 -10.66 -7.06 -4.90
N ASP A 93 -11.17 -8.00 -5.68
CA ASP A 93 -12.16 -7.74 -6.72
C ASP A 93 -13.60 -7.67 -6.18
N THR A 94 -13.81 -8.04 -4.91
CA THR A 94 -15.09 -7.78 -4.23
C THR A 94 -15.27 -6.28 -3.95
N GLN A 95 -16.53 -5.85 -3.82
CA GLN A 95 -16.88 -4.49 -3.38
C GLN A 95 -16.92 -4.37 -1.85
N ALA A 96 -16.34 -5.32 -1.11
CA ALA A 96 -16.44 -5.39 0.34
C ALA A 96 -15.21 -4.75 1.00
N GLY A 97 -15.44 -3.84 1.95
CA GLY A 97 -14.38 -3.16 2.69
C GLY A 97 -13.59 -2.13 1.86
N SER A 98 -12.45 -1.70 2.40
CA SER A 98 -11.53 -0.74 1.78
C SER A 98 -10.47 -1.48 0.99
N ARG A 99 -10.62 -1.49 -0.34
CA ARG A 99 -9.69 -2.16 -1.26
C ARG A 99 -8.21 -1.74 -1.08
N PRO A 100 -7.86 -0.45 -0.89
CA PRO A 100 -6.48 -0.06 -0.60
C PRO A 100 -5.94 -0.65 0.71
N TYR A 101 -6.77 -0.77 1.75
CA TYR A 101 -6.36 -1.38 3.01
C TYR A 101 -6.21 -2.90 2.90
N LEU A 102 -7.16 -3.57 2.24
CA LEU A 102 -7.03 -5.00 1.94
C LEU A 102 -5.76 -5.29 1.14
N ALA A 103 -5.39 -4.42 0.19
CA ALA A 103 -4.16 -4.56 -0.57
C ALA A 103 -2.91 -4.34 0.29
N ALA A 104 -2.97 -3.46 1.29
CA ALA A 104 -1.89 -3.31 2.26
C ALA A 104 -1.71 -4.56 3.13
N VAL A 105 -2.81 -5.19 3.58
CA VAL A 105 -2.75 -6.47 4.30
C VAL A 105 -2.14 -7.55 3.40
N ALA A 106 -2.62 -7.67 2.17
CA ALA A 106 -2.10 -8.63 1.20
C ALA A 106 -0.60 -8.42 0.94
N TYR A 107 -0.16 -7.17 0.83
CA TYR A 107 1.23 -6.81 0.58
C TYR A 107 2.14 -7.26 1.72
N HIS A 108 1.79 -6.92 2.96
CA HIS A 108 2.64 -7.21 4.12
C HIS A 108 2.53 -8.65 4.60
N MET A 109 1.31 -9.19 4.67
CA MET A 109 1.03 -10.47 5.32
C MET A 109 0.91 -11.63 4.32
N GLY A 110 0.48 -11.35 3.09
CA GLY A 110 0.11 -12.37 2.11
C GLY A 110 1.09 -12.57 0.96
N GLY A 111 2.27 -11.95 1.00
CA GLY A 111 3.27 -12.02 -0.06
C GLY A 111 2.86 -11.36 -1.38
N PHE A 112 1.74 -10.62 -1.42
CA PHE A 112 1.23 -10.00 -2.64
C PHE A 112 1.98 -8.70 -2.99
N ARG A 113 3.07 -8.81 -3.75
CA ARG A 113 3.94 -7.67 -4.10
C ARG A 113 3.55 -6.93 -5.39
N THR A 114 2.42 -7.29 -6.01
CA THR A 114 2.00 -6.79 -7.33
C THR A 114 0.64 -6.07 -7.32
N PRO A 115 0.43 -4.99 -6.51
CA PRO A 115 -0.83 -4.25 -6.45
C PRO A 115 -1.37 -3.76 -7.81
N GLN A 116 -0.51 -3.63 -8.81
CA GLN A 116 -0.89 -3.22 -10.17
C GLN A 116 -1.74 -4.27 -10.90
N ARG A 117 -1.75 -5.54 -10.46
CA ARG A 117 -2.59 -6.62 -11.02
C ARG A 117 -4.06 -6.54 -10.61
N ILE A 118 -4.38 -5.70 -9.63
CA ILE A 118 -5.74 -5.48 -9.13
C ILE A 118 -6.66 -4.99 -10.27
N THR A 119 -7.83 -5.59 -10.44
CA THR A 119 -8.74 -5.25 -11.56
C THR A 119 -9.17 -3.78 -11.51
N LYS A 120 -9.11 -3.05 -12.63
CA LYS A 120 -9.41 -1.59 -12.65
C LYS A 120 -8.56 -0.80 -11.63
N PHE A 121 -7.29 -1.20 -11.41
CA PHE A 121 -6.37 -0.50 -10.52
C PHE A 121 -6.28 1.00 -10.88
N ARG A 122 -6.68 1.84 -9.93
CA ARG A 122 -6.67 3.30 -10.01
C ARG A 122 -6.17 3.84 -8.67
N GLN A 123 -5.79 5.11 -8.64
CA GLN A 123 -5.41 5.81 -7.39
C GLN A 123 -4.16 5.20 -6.71
N SER A 124 -3.10 4.95 -7.49
CA SER A 124 -1.80 4.47 -7.00
C SER A 124 -1.27 5.22 -5.77
N ALA A 125 -1.52 6.53 -5.67
CA ALA A 125 -1.22 7.34 -4.49
C ALA A 125 -1.83 6.79 -3.19
N ILE A 126 -3.11 6.37 -3.24
CA ILE A 126 -3.83 5.87 -2.06
C ILE A 126 -3.27 4.50 -1.66
N TYR A 127 -3.05 3.61 -2.62
CA TYR A 127 -2.44 2.30 -2.34
C TYR A 127 -1.04 2.44 -1.76
N ALA A 128 -0.19 3.29 -2.34
CA ALA A 128 1.14 3.56 -1.81
C ALA A 128 1.08 4.13 -0.39
N SER A 129 0.18 5.08 -0.12
CA SER A 129 -0.04 5.63 1.22
C SER A 129 -0.49 4.58 2.24
N PHE A 130 -1.29 3.59 1.83
CA PHE A 130 -1.78 2.55 2.75
C PHE A 130 -0.72 1.46 2.96
N ILE A 131 0.02 1.09 1.91
CA ILE A 131 1.07 0.07 1.98
C ILE A 131 2.28 0.57 2.75
N PHE A 132 2.80 1.75 2.43
CA PHE A 132 4.06 2.24 3.02
C PHE A 132 3.86 3.16 4.22
N GLY A 133 2.62 3.54 4.51
CA GLY A 133 2.28 4.44 5.59
C GLY A 133 2.00 5.88 5.13
N HIS A 134 1.01 6.48 5.76
CA HIS A 134 0.49 7.78 5.33
C HIS A 134 1.51 8.91 5.48
N LYS A 135 2.28 8.88 6.56
CA LYS A 135 3.26 9.91 6.90
C LYS A 135 4.39 9.96 5.87
N ILE A 136 5.06 8.85 5.61
CA ILE A 136 6.20 8.81 4.67
C ILE A 136 5.77 9.20 3.25
N PHE A 137 4.60 8.73 2.81
CA PHE A 137 4.06 9.10 1.49
C PHE A 137 3.87 10.62 1.38
N LYS A 138 3.25 11.24 2.39
CA LYS A 138 3.03 12.70 2.41
C LYS A 138 4.33 13.48 2.52
N ASP A 139 5.26 13.04 3.35
CA ASP A 139 6.54 13.71 3.56
C ASP A 139 7.35 13.71 2.25
N GLU A 140 7.45 12.57 1.55
CA GLU A 140 8.15 12.46 0.26
C GLU A 140 7.44 13.21 -0.88
N LEU A 141 6.10 13.19 -0.91
CA LEU A 141 5.33 14.00 -1.87
C LEU A 141 5.59 15.50 -1.65
N THR A 142 5.58 15.94 -0.39
CA THR A 142 5.82 17.34 -0.02
C THR A 142 7.24 17.76 -0.40
N ARG A 143 8.24 16.93 -0.05
CA ARG A 143 9.65 17.17 -0.37
C ARG A 143 9.87 17.31 -1.86
N LEU A 144 9.36 16.37 -2.66
CA LEU A 144 9.47 16.41 -4.12
C LEU A 144 8.71 17.59 -4.73
N SER A 145 7.49 17.87 -4.26
CA SER A 145 6.69 18.99 -4.78
C SER A 145 7.35 20.34 -4.49
N THR A 146 8.00 20.50 -3.34
CA THR A 146 8.68 21.73 -2.94
C THR A 146 9.87 22.02 -3.84
N VAL A 147 10.69 21.01 -4.12
CA VAL A 147 11.83 21.14 -5.06
C VAL A 147 11.34 21.41 -6.48
N LEU A 148 10.27 20.76 -6.93
CA LEU A 148 9.73 21.06 -8.26
C LEU A 148 9.19 22.49 -8.35
N LYS A 149 8.55 23.01 -7.30
CA LYS A 149 8.12 24.42 -7.24
C LYS A 149 9.33 25.36 -7.32
N SER A 150 10.44 25.08 -6.61
CA SER A 150 11.64 25.92 -6.66
C SER A 150 12.34 25.89 -8.03
N LEU A 151 12.16 24.82 -8.81
CA LEU A 151 12.60 24.71 -10.21
C LEU A 151 11.66 25.43 -11.21
N GLY A 152 10.64 26.15 -10.74
CA GLY A 152 9.69 26.89 -11.58
C GLY A 152 8.52 26.05 -12.11
N TYR A 153 8.31 24.82 -11.63
CA TYR A 153 7.10 24.08 -11.95
C TYR A 153 5.92 24.61 -11.14
N THR A 154 5.19 25.59 -11.69
CA THR A 154 3.94 26.08 -11.12
C THR A 154 2.75 25.54 -11.91
N ALA A 155 2.00 24.58 -11.35
CA ALA A 155 0.76 24.13 -11.97
C ALA A 155 -0.34 23.97 -10.92
N ARG A 156 -1.56 24.41 -11.27
CA ARG A 156 -2.78 24.36 -10.45
C ARG A 156 -3.14 22.94 -9.95
N HIS A 157 -2.53 21.90 -10.52
CA HIS A 157 -2.75 20.49 -10.19
C HIS A 157 -1.45 19.69 -10.03
N LEU A 158 -0.30 20.35 -9.82
CA LEU A 158 1.00 19.66 -9.73
C LEU A 158 0.96 18.52 -8.70
N GLU A 159 0.50 18.80 -7.49
CA GLU A 159 0.45 17.81 -6.40
C GLU A 159 -0.48 16.63 -6.71
N LYS A 160 -1.63 16.87 -7.36
CA LYS A 160 -2.58 15.80 -7.72
C LYS A 160 -2.01 14.86 -8.78
N PHE A 161 -1.29 15.38 -9.77
CA PHE A 161 -0.64 14.55 -10.78
C PHE A 161 0.63 13.89 -10.26
N LEU A 162 1.39 14.62 -9.46
CA LEU A 162 2.62 14.13 -8.84
C LEU A 162 2.33 12.98 -7.87
N SER A 163 1.29 13.09 -7.05
CA SER A 163 0.91 12.04 -6.11
C SER A 163 0.59 10.72 -6.80
N GLY A 164 -0.12 10.76 -7.93
CA GLY A 164 -0.41 9.57 -8.74
C GLY A 164 0.85 8.90 -9.27
N VAL A 165 1.77 9.67 -9.87
CA VAL A 165 3.01 9.13 -10.42
C VAL A 165 3.95 8.66 -9.33
N LEU A 166 4.11 9.44 -8.26
CA LEU A 166 4.93 9.08 -7.11
C LEU A 166 4.43 7.77 -6.49
N GLY A 167 3.13 7.65 -6.21
CA GLY A 167 2.56 6.41 -5.68
C GLY A 167 2.76 5.23 -6.61
N ALA A 168 2.68 5.43 -7.93
CA ALA A 168 2.93 4.35 -8.88
C ALA A 168 4.40 3.89 -8.88
N LEU A 169 5.34 4.82 -8.79
CA LEU A 169 6.77 4.53 -8.70
C LEU A 169 7.13 3.86 -7.37
N MET A 170 6.58 4.33 -6.24
CA MET A 170 6.80 3.69 -4.93
C MET A 170 6.31 2.23 -4.94
N LEU A 171 5.13 1.96 -5.50
CA LEU A 171 4.59 0.59 -5.60
C LEU A 171 5.41 -0.30 -6.52
N GLU A 172 5.97 0.25 -7.59
CA GLU A 172 6.83 -0.49 -8.51
C GLU A 172 8.22 -0.74 -7.95
N ASN A 173 8.71 0.19 -7.12
CA ASN A 173 9.98 0.10 -6.42
C ASN A 173 9.92 -0.83 -5.19
N GLY A 174 8.76 -0.91 -4.53
CA GLY A 174 8.59 -1.65 -3.27
C GLY A 174 9.15 -0.92 -2.04
N ASP A 175 9.64 0.31 -2.21
CA ASP A 175 10.16 1.17 -1.14
C ASP A 175 9.69 2.61 -1.37
N PRO A 176 9.16 3.31 -0.34
CA PRO A 176 8.63 4.67 -0.48
C PRO A 176 9.71 5.75 -0.53
N ARG A 177 10.96 5.45 -0.13
CA ARG A 177 12.03 6.46 -0.04
C ARG A 177 12.49 6.86 -1.42
N LEU A 178 12.49 8.16 -1.73
CA LEU A 178 12.96 8.67 -3.03
C LEU A 178 14.42 8.30 -3.30
N GLU A 179 15.23 8.18 -2.24
CA GLU A 179 16.65 7.79 -2.29
C GLU A 179 16.87 6.41 -2.90
N THR A 180 15.84 5.55 -2.91
CA THR A 180 15.92 4.21 -3.50
C THR A 180 15.51 4.19 -4.98
N PHE A 181 15.05 5.33 -5.54
CA PHE A 181 14.57 5.38 -6.91
C PHE A 181 15.75 5.37 -7.89
N THR A 182 15.86 4.30 -8.66
CA THR A 182 16.94 4.12 -9.64
C THR A 182 16.58 4.69 -11.01
N GLU A 183 17.61 4.92 -11.85
CA GLU A 183 17.40 5.28 -13.26
C GLU A 183 16.56 4.20 -13.99
N GLY A 184 16.84 2.92 -13.73
CA GLY A 184 16.11 1.79 -14.29
C GLY A 184 14.63 1.79 -13.94
N LEU A 185 14.28 2.10 -12.68
CA LEU A 185 12.88 2.26 -12.25
C LEU A 185 12.17 3.34 -13.06
N LEU A 186 12.81 4.50 -13.23
CA LEU A 186 12.20 5.64 -13.91
C LEU A 186 12.06 5.38 -15.43
N ILE A 187 13.04 4.73 -16.05
CA ILE A 187 12.96 4.30 -17.46
C ILE A 187 11.79 3.32 -17.64
N LYS A 188 11.68 2.32 -16.75
CA LYS A 188 10.57 1.37 -16.78
C LYS A 188 9.22 2.06 -16.58
N GLY A 189 9.16 3.04 -15.66
CA GLY A 189 7.99 3.86 -15.41
C GLY A 189 7.56 4.74 -16.60
N GLN A 190 8.50 5.18 -17.44
CA GLN A 190 8.21 5.88 -18.70
C GLN A 190 7.71 4.93 -19.79
N GLY A 191 8.35 3.77 -19.96
CA GLY A 191 8.13 2.87 -21.09
C GLY A 191 6.74 2.21 -21.14
N HIS A 192 6.07 2.04 -20.00
CA HIS A 192 4.78 1.34 -19.92
C HIS A 192 3.56 2.29 -19.90
N ARG A 193 3.73 3.57 -20.20
CA ARG A 193 2.69 4.58 -19.95
C ARG A 193 2.50 5.56 -21.11
N SER A 194 1.35 6.23 -21.13
CA SER A 194 1.06 7.26 -22.12
C SER A 194 2.06 8.41 -22.04
N VAL A 195 2.23 9.14 -23.16
CA VAL A 195 3.14 10.30 -23.29
C VAL A 195 2.97 11.30 -22.14
N GLY A 196 1.73 11.55 -21.72
CA GLY A 196 1.42 12.44 -20.60
C GLY A 196 2.02 11.97 -19.28
N ILE A 197 1.98 10.66 -18.99
CA ILE A 197 2.57 10.11 -17.77
C ILE A 197 4.10 10.01 -17.89
N ALA A 198 4.64 9.66 -19.05
CA ALA A 198 6.09 9.66 -19.28
C ALA A 198 6.70 11.06 -19.01
N ARG A 199 6.02 12.13 -19.42
CA ARG A 199 6.42 13.51 -19.10
C ARG A 199 6.41 13.81 -17.60
N LEU A 200 5.46 13.26 -16.85
CA LEU A 200 5.39 13.41 -15.40
C LEU A 200 6.51 12.64 -14.70
N VAL A 201 6.85 11.43 -15.16
CA VAL A 201 8.04 10.70 -14.66
C VAL A 201 9.32 11.47 -14.96
N GLY A 202 9.40 12.14 -16.12
CA GLY A 202 10.49 13.07 -16.42
C GLY A 202 10.59 14.19 -15.37
N LYS A 203 9.47 14.78 -14.95
CA LYS A 203 9.47 15.78 -13.85
C LYS A 203 9.97 15.19 -12.53
N VAL A 204 9.52 13.99 -12.17
CA VAL A 204 10.03 13.29 -10.97
C VAL A 204 11.55 13.15 -11.06
N SER A 205 12.08 12.71 -12.19
CA SER A 205 13.53 12.60 -12.40
C SER A 205 14.27 13.93 -12.26
N HIS A 206 13.73 15.03 -12.77
CA HIS A 206 14.29 16.37 -12.54
C HIS A 206 14.30 16.75 -11.06
N GLY A 207 13.22 16.46 -10.34
CA GLY A 207 13.14 16.71 -8.89
C GLY A 207 14.14 15.88 -8.10
N LEU A 208 14.31 14.60 -8.45
CA LEU A 208 15.31 13.71 -7.84
C LEU A 208 16.74 14.19 -8.08
N ALA A 209 17.06 14.66 -9.29
CA ALA A 209 18.37 15.22 -9.59
C ALA A 209 18.65 16.50 -8.80
N ALA A 210 17.65 17.39 -8.68
CA ALA A 210 17.77 18.61 -7.86
C ALA A 210 17.86 18.33 -6.36
N LEU A 211 17.35 17.19 -5.90
CA LEU A 211 17.56 16.67 -4.53
C LEU A 211 18.95 16.03 -4.34
N GLY A 212 19.75 15.89 -5.40
CA GLY A 212 21.04 15.18 -5.35
C GLY A 212 20.93 13.65 -5.25
N ILE A 213 19.74 13.09 -5.50
CA ILE A 213 19.49 11.63 -5.48
C ILE A 213 19.95 10.99 -6.79
N LEU A 214 19.82 11.70 -7.91
CA LEU A 214 20.35 11.29 -9.20
C LEU A 214 21.42 12.28 -9.66
N ASP A 215 22.48 11.79 -10.31
CA ASP A 215 23.53 12.65 -10.88
C ASP A 215 22.99 13.63 -11.92
N LYS A 216 22.02 13.19 -12.71
CA LYS A 216 21.38 13.97 -13.77
C LYS A 216 19.93 13.55 -13.99
N PRO A 217 19.05 14.45 -14.45
CA PRO A 217 17.72 14.09 -14.88
C PRO A 217 17.78 13.11 -16.07
N LEU A 218 16.81 12.20 -16.13
CA LEU A 218 16.57 11.38 -17.31
C LEU A 218 16.36 12.26 -18.53
N ARG A 219 17.14 12.01 -19.58
CA ARG A 219 16.89 12.61 -20.89
C ARG A 219 15.52 12.13 -21.38
N LYS A 220 14.63 13.07 -21.71
CA LYS A 220 13.39 12.75 -22.40
C LYS A 220 13.74 11.96 -23.67
N ARG A 221 13.25 10.74 -23.80
CA ARG A 221 13.06 10.17 -25.14
C ARG A 221 11.92 10.98 -25.75
N GLY A 222 12.24 11.67 -26.85
CA GLY A 222 11.30 12.52 -27.60
C GLY A 222 10.09 11.74 -28.06
#